data_AF-A0A8J6ZVJ6-F1
#
_entry.id   AF-A0A8J6ZVJ6-F1
#
_cell.length_a   1.000
_cell.length_b   1.000
_cell.length_c   1.000
_cell.angle_alpha   90.00
_cell.angle_beta   90.00
_cell.angle_gamma   90.00
#
_symmetry.space_group_name_H-M   'P 1'
#
loop_
_entity.id
_entity.type
_entity.pdbx_description
1 polymer ?
#
loop_
_entity_poly.entity_id
_entity_poly.type
_entity_poly.pdbx_seq_one_letter_code
_entity_poly.pdbx_strand_id
1 'polypeptide(L)'
;MPRFTVPPNFIGTQGSDSLVGEELNASLAIGIDILTGGFIHTRSGDDTIQGKGISGLTDTGIGIINNGSLDTGNGNDTLIATGRGGFSSPVGNGIGIINNSSLDTGNGNDTITTNGRGGNGAFGARSQGGIGTGLNNSGILDTGNGNDTITSSGGGGWGSDSSAGNGGGNGSDGIGIANSGTLDTGNGNDTITSSGSGGSGGSSTTIGGNGGDGTGLNNSGTLDTGNGDDTITSTGNGGSGTGWRANGGDGGDGTGLANTGTLDTGDGKDTIIGTGRGGEGGFGDNIANPWFPTPGNSNGGNGFGIANSGNLSTGNGKDTIIGTGTGGNGRSTGYGGIGIGVSNSRSLDTGDGHDIITGTGTGGEARASNNGTGIGIRNIQNATITTGQGNDTITGSGNTSGVNAITYGIFNNGVIDTGKGDDILTGHATTTIDGTAYGIYGQGSINTGGGDDTIIATSTVNGVQQRVSIGGGITVDLGSGNDYFKGFGSGTVEGGKGFDILDLSDFHRSELIVSGVASGDTLKPANIIINNNENSIPTTLYVTGFEKFIFADSSFSYNALANGA
;
A
#
# COMPACT_ATOMS: atom_id res chain seq x y z
N MET A 1 12.92 31.29 -20.30
CA MET A 1 12.78 31.58 -21.75
C MET A 1 11.48 30.97 -22.25
N PRO A 2 10.90 31.38 -23.40
CA PRO A 2 9.99 30.47 -24.12
C PRO A 2 10.68 29.10 -24.27
N ARG A 3 9.91 28.00 -24.34
CA ARG A 3 10.38 26.60 -24.46
C ARG A 3 11.86 26.44 -24.83
N PHE A 4 12.63 25.80 -23.96
CA PHE A 4 14.05 25.53 -24.21
C PHE A 4 14.19 24.16 -24.89
N THR A 5 14.66 24.13 -26.14
CA THR A 5 14.82 22.89 -26.92
C THR A 5 16.28 22.63 -27.25
N VAL A 6 16.69 21.38 -27.10
CA VAL A 6 18.04 20.89 -27.37
C VAL A 6 17.95 19.75 -28.38
N PRO A 7 18.74 19.73 -29.50
CA PRO A 7 19.83 20.64 -29.87
C PRO A 7 19.44 22.10 -30.25
N PRO A 8 20.40 23.06 -30.20
CA PRO A 8 21.83 22.85 -29.93
C PRO A 8 22.11 22.46 -28.48
N ASN A 9 23.12 21.59 -28.29
CA ASN A 9 23.48 21.04 -26.98
C ASN A 9 23.97 22.12 -26.02
N PHE A 10 23.72 21.92 -24.73
CA PHE A 10 24.17 22.81 -23.67
C PHE A 10 25.33 22.17 -22.92
N ILE A 11 26.40 22.94 -22.74
CA ILE A 11 27.55 22.60 -21.89
C ILE A 11 27.73 23.75 -20.91
N GLY A 12 27.60 23.46 -19.62
CA GLY A 12 27.77 24.39 -18.52
C GLY A 12 29.23 24.68 -18.17
N THR A 13 29.43 25.28 -17.00
CA THR A 13 30.71 25.76 -16.52
C THR A 13 31.34 24.79 -15.50
N GLN A 14 32.00 25.29 -14.46
CA GLN A 14 32.51 24.49 -13.34
C GLN A 14 31.97 25.03 -12.02
N GLY A 15 31.09 26.03 -12.08
CA GLY A 15 30.30 26.50 -10.95
C GLY A 15 28.84 26.54 -11.36
N SER A 16 27.98 26.94 -10.43
CA SER A 16 26.53 26.89 -10.56
C SER A 16 25.99 27.49 -11.86
N ASP A 17 25.33 26.66 -12.64
CA ASP A 17 24.56 26.98 -13.82
C ASP A 17 23.05 27.00 -13.49
N SER A 18 22.30 27.80 -14.25
CA SER A 18 20.84 27.85 -14.12
C SER A 18 20.17 27.85 -15.49
N LEU A 19 19.36 26.83 -15.74
CA LEU A 19 18.60 26.65 -16.97
C LEU A 19 17.10 26.73 -16.69
N VAL A 20 16.40 27.62 -17.39
CA VAL A 20 14.96 27.84 -17.18
C VAL A 20 14.20 27.86 -18.51
N GLY A 21 13.35 26.85 -18.70
CA GLY A 21 12.40 26.73 -19.81
C GLY A 21 10.96 26.88 -19.34
N GLU A 22 10.20 27.79 -19.95
CA GLU A 22 8.80 28.03 -19.62
C GLU A 22 7.96 28.23 -20.89
N GLU A 23 6.88 27.45 -21.01
CA GLU A 23 5.88 27.61 -22.06
C GLU A 23 4.48 27.62 -21.45
N LEU A 24 3.73 28.70 -21.71
CA LEU A 24 2.41 28.94 -21.14
C LEU A 24 1.38 29.15 -22.23
N ASN A 25 0.18 28.61 -22.02
CA ASN A 25 -0.99 28.78 -22.87
C ASN A 25 -0.79 28.31 -24.33
N ALA A 26 0.21 27.46 -24.58
CA ALA A 26 0.34 26.75 -25.85
C ALA A 26 -0.68 25.61 -25.93
N SER A 27 -0.85 25.05 -27.13
CA SER A 27 -1.48 23.74 -27.29
C SER A 27 -0.60 22.71 -26.56
N LEU A 28 0.46 22.21 -27.18
CA LEU A 28 1.48 21.47 -26.46
C LEU A 28 2.43 22.45 -25.77
N ALA A 29 2.39 22.53 -24.44
CA ALA A 29 3.26 23.40 -23.66
C ALA A 29 4.40 22.59 -23.02
N ILE A 30 5.64 22.85 -23.43
CA ILE A 30 6.83 22.18 -22.91
C ILE A 30 7.81 23.21 -22.37
N GLY A 31 8.20 23.07 -21.10
CA GLY A 31 9.23 23.91 -20.49
C GLY A 31 10.60 23.66 -21.11
N ILE A 32 11.13 22.45 -20.93
CA ILE A 32 12.40 21.98 -21.49
C ILE A 32 12.18 20.72 -22.32
N ASP A 33 12.73 20.69 -23.53
CA ASP A 33 12.63 19.58 -24.48
C ASP A 33 14.02 19.13 -24.97
N ILE A 34 14.49 18.00 -24.46
CA ILE A 34 15.75 17.38 -24.87
C ILE A 34 15.41 16.30 -25.89
N LEU A 35 15.67 16.58 -27.16
CA LEU A 35 15.40 15.68 -28.27
C LEU A 35 16.43 14.55 -28.32
N THR A 36 16.12 13.49 -29.07
CA THR A 36 17.05 12.38 -29.32
C THR A 36 18.38 12.88 -29.89
N GLY A 37 19.49 12.50 -29.24
CA GLY A 37 20.84 12.97 -29.57
C GLY A 37 21.18 14.37 -29.04
N GLY A 38 20.22 15.06 -28.43
CA GLY A 38 20.43 16.28 -27.67
C GLY A 38 20.98 15.98 -26.26
N PHE A 39 21.77 16.89 -25.71
CA PHE A 39 22.22 16.80 -24.33
C PHE A 39 22.35 18.14 -23.61
N ILE A 40 22.09 18.10 -22.30
CA ILE A 40 22.42 19.15 -21.32
C ILE A 40 23.44 18.54 -20.36
N HIS A 41 24.59 19.20 -20.21
CA HIS A 41 25.64 18.78 -19.28
C HIS A 41 26.16 20.00 -18.51
N THR A 42 25.81 20.19 -17.24
CA THR A 42 26.21 21.40 -16.45
C THR A 42 27.57 21.25 -15.76
N ARG A 43 28.05 20.01 -15.61
CA ARG A 43 29.38 19.59 -15.12
C ARG A 43 29.54 19.57 -13.61
N SER A 44 29.72 20.72 -12.97
CA SER A 44 30.00 20.75 -11.54
C SER A 44 29.60 22.08 -10.94
N GLY A 45 29.25 22.05 -9.65
CA GLY A 45 28.68 23.19 -8.94
C GLY A 45 27.23 22.88 -8.57
N ASP A 46 26.64 23.68 -7.70
CA ASP A 46 25.23 23.50 -7.31
C ASP A 46 24.34 24.06 -8.43
N ASP A 47 23.93 23.21 -9.35
CA ASP A 47 23.23 23.57 -10.59
C ASP A 47 21.71 23.56 -10.42
N THR A 48 21.00 24.32 -11.25
CA THR A 48 19.53 24.34 -11.22
C THR A 48 18.93 24.25 -12.61
N ILE A 49 18.04 23.28 -12.81
CA ILE A 49 17.30 23.09 -14.05
C ILE A 49 15.80 23.17 -13.75
N GLN A 50 15.11 24.09 -14.42
CA GLN A 50 13.69 24.33 -14.21
C GLN A 50 12.89 24.29 -15.52
N GLY A 51 11.93 23.38 -15.59
CA GLY A 51 10.99 23.25 -16.70
C GLY A 51 9.54 23.49 -16.28
N LYS A 52 8.82 24.35 -16.99
CA LYS A 52 7.40 24.62 -16.74
C LYS A 52 6.59 24.66 -18.02
N GLY A 53 5.68 23.69 -18.18
CA GLY A 53 4.73 23.63 -19.29
C GLY A 53 3.30 23.71 -18.79
N ILE A 54 2.62 24.82 -19.09
CA ILE A 54 1.20 25.01 -18.76
C ILE A 54 0.42 25.16 -20.06
N SER A 55 -0.38 24.14 -20.38
CA SER A 55 -1.26 24.17 -21.54
C SER A 55 -2.41 25.15 -21.35
N GLY A 56 -2.88 25.71 -22.47
CA GLY A 56 -4.01 26.63 -22.49
C GLY A 56 -5.36 25.90 -22.44
N LEU A 57 -5.74 25.27 -23.55
CA LEU A 57 -7.11 24.81 -23.77
C LEU A 57 -7.26 23.28 -23.82
N THR A 58 -6.71 22.56 -24.80
CA THR A 58 -7.06 21.13 -25.05
C THR A 58 -5.92 20.14 -24.87
N ASP A 59 -4.76 20.58 -24.43
CA ASP A 59 -3.53 19.86 -24.75
C ASP A 59 -2.63 19.65 -23.54
N THR A 60 -1.55 18.89 -23.73
CA THR A 60 -0.67 18.45 -22.63
C THR A 60 0.29 19.57 -22.21
N GLY A 61 0.45 19.75 -20.89
CA GLY A 61 1.52 20.57 -20.33
C GLY A 61 2.61 19.68 -19.72
N ILE A 62 3.86 19.89 -20.12
CA ILE A 62 5.03 19.12 -19.71
C ILE A 62 6.11 20.06 -19.14
N GLY A 63 6.59 19.79 -17.93
CA GLY A 63 7.70 20.54 -17.36
C GLY A 63 8.99 20.30 -18.13
N ILE A 64 9.47 19.05 -18.11
CA ILE A 64 10.69 18.60 -18.79
C ILE A 64 10.39 17.30 -19.53
N ILE A 65 10.83 17.19 -20.79
CA ILE A 65 10.90 15.92 -21.52
C ILE A 65 12.34 15.64 -21.91
N ASN A 66 12.83 14.47 -21.50
CA ASN A 66 14.16 13.99 -21.77
C ASN A 66 14.12 12.74 -22.67
N ASN A 67 14.38 12.94 -23.97
CA ASN A 67 14.62 11.88 -24.94
C ASN A 67 16.11 11.74 -25.32
N GLY A 68 16.98 12.48 -24.65
CA GLY A 68 18.42 12.55 -24.89
C GLY A 68 19.20 12.30 -23.60
N SER A 69 20.07 13.23 -23.20
CA SER A 69 20.79 13.14 -21.93
C SER A 69 20.68 14.43 -21.13
N LEU A 70 20.35 14.30 -19.86
CA LEU A 70 20.43 15.35 -18.84
C LEU A 70 21.46 14.89 -17.81
N ASP A 71 22.52 15.67 -17.62
CA ASP A 71 23.60 15.37 -16.66
C ASP A 71 23.97 16.66 -15.93
N THR A 72 23.76 16.72 -14.61
CA THR A 72 24.17 17.91 -13.83
C THR A 72 25.59 17.81 -13.27
N GLY A 73 26.08 16.59 -13.06
CA GLY A 73 27.44 16.30 -12.64
C GLY A 73 27.62 16.46 -11.13
N ASN A 74 28.79 16.87 -10.62
CA ASN A 74 28.97 16.90 -9.16
C ASN A 74 28.50 18.22 -8.54
N GLY A 75 27.67 18.18 -7.51
CA GLY A 75 27.08 19.36 -6.88
C GLY A 75 25.91 18.99 -5.99
N ASN A 76 25.31 19.95 -5.29
CA ASN A 76 23.97 19.75 -4.74
C ASN A 76 22.99 20.35 -5.74
N ASP A 77 22.58 19.55 -6.69
CA ASP A 77 21.84 19.98 -7.87
C ASP A 77 20.34 19.99 -7.62
N THR A 78 19.64 20.85 -8.35
CA THR A 78 18.20 21.02 -8.19
C THR A 78 17.48 20.95 -9.52
N LEU A 79 16.60 19.96 -9.67
CA LEU A 79 15.73 19.78 -10.82
C LEU A 79 14.27 20.04 -10.44
N ILE A 80 13.64 21.03 -11.08
CA ILE A 80 12.25 21.40 -10.81
C ILE A 80 11.43 21.31 -12.09
N ALA A 81 10.35 20.53 -12.08
CA ALA A 81 9.48 20.39 -13.25
C ALA A 81 8.00 20.50 -12.92
N THR A 82 7.27 21.32 -13.68
CA THR A 82 5.81 21.48 -13.54
C THR A 82 5.11 21.34 -14.87
N GLY A 83 4.18 20.39 -14.97
CA GLY A 83 3.28 20.22 -16.11
C GLY A 83 1.82 20.38 -15.72
N ARG A 84 1.06 21.16 -16.50
CA ARG A 84 -0.37 21.33 -16.29
C ARG A 84 -1.17 21.23 -17.58
N GLY A 85 -2.14 20.33 -17.60
CA GLY A 85 -3.04 20.12 -18.74
C GLY A 85 -4.11 21.20 -18.89
N GLY A 86 -4.60 21.37 -20.13
CA GLY A 86 -5.65 22.33 -20.48
C GLY A 86 -7.06 21.88 -20.09
N PHE A 87 -8.01 22.84 -19.97
CA PHE A 87 -9.34 22.67 -19.36
C PHE A 87 -10.52 22.39 -20.32
N SER A 88 -10.25 22.14 -21.60
CA SER A 88 -11.29 21.97 -22.62
C SER A 88 -11.18 20.62 -23.32
N SER A 89 -12.25 20.13 -23.94
CA SER A 89 -12.33 18.76 -24.48
C SER A 89 -11.61 18.61 -25.83
N PRO A 90 -10.72 17.61 -26.02
CA PRO A 90 -10.26 16.62 -25.04
C PRO A 90 -9.36 17.25 -23.98
N VAL A 91 -9.51 16.82 -22.72
CA VAL A 91 -8.81 17.44 -21.60
C VAL A 91 -7.33 17.06 -21.61
N GLY A 92 -6.48 18.04 -21.36
CA GLY A 92 -5.03 17.86 -21.44
C GLY A 92 -4.45 17.15 -20.21
N ASN A 93 -3.38 16.39 -20.43
CA ASN A 93 -2.59 15.80 -19.34
C ASN A 93 -1.60 16.83 -18.77
N GLY A 94 -1.22 16.69 -17.50
CA GLY A 94 -0.14 17.46 -16.90
C GLY A 94 0.96 16.56 -16.41
N ILE A 95 2.19 16.78 -16.90
CA ILE A 95 3.33 15.90 -16.60
C ILE A 95 4.52 16.73 -16.11
N GLY A 96 5.06 16.47 -14.91
CA GLY A 96 6.25 17.15 -14.42
C GLY A 96 7.47 16.81 -15.29
N ILE A 97 7.96 15.57 -15.18
CA ILE A 97 9.08 15.04 -15.98
C ILE A 97 8.63 13.82 -16.77
N ILE A 98 9.07 13.74 -18.02
CA ILE A 98 9.14 12.50 -18.81
C ILE A 98 10.61 12.19 -19.05
N ASN A 99 11.13 11.13 -18.43
CA ASN A 99 12.47 10.62 -18.69
C ASN A 99 12.40 9.33 -19.51
N ASN A 100 12.77 9.41 -20.78
CA ASN A 100 12.81 8.26 -21.70
C ASN A 100 14.24 7.78 -21.99
N SER A 101 15.25 8.42 -21.40
CA SER A 101 16.65 8.12 -21.66
C SER A 101 17.47 8.36 -20.38
N SER A 102 18.62 9.03 -20.41
CA SER A 102 19.50 9.19 -19.24
C SER A 102 19.28 10.55 -18.58
N LEU A 103 18.93 10.52 -17.29
CA LEU A 103 18.89 11.66 -16.39
C LEU A 103 19.78 11.31 -15.19
N ASP A 104 20.88 12.04 -15.06
CA ASP A 104 21.93 11.82 -14.06
C ASP A 104 22.13 13.13 -13.29
N THR A 105 21.98 13.14 -11.96
CA THR A 105 22.31 14.33 -11.16
C THR A 105 23.71 14.30 -10.57
N GLY A 106 24.48 13.23 -10.78
CA GLY A 106 25.86 13.07 -10.35
C GLY A 106 26.02 12.93 -8.84
N ASN A 107 27.15 13.31 -8.24
CA ASN A 107 27.31 13.15 -6.78
C ASN A 107 27.04 14.46 -6.04
N GLY A 108 26.41 14.33 -4.88
CA GLY A 108 26.13 15.38 -3.91
C GLY A 108 24.72 15.18 -3.34
N ASN A 109 24.16 16.15 -2.64
CA ASN A 109 22.80 16.00 -2.10
C ASN A 109 21.82 16.67 -3.06
N ASP A 110 21.35 15.91 -4.02
CA ASP A 110 20.54 16.40 -5.11
C ASP A 110 19.06 16.44 -4.76
N THR A 111 18.32 17.30 -5.46
CA THR A 111 16.89 17.48 -5.24
C THR A 111 16.13 17.49 -6.55
N ILE A 112 15.22 16.54 -6.72
CA ILE A 112 14.27 16.48 -7.82
C ILE A 112 12.86 16.77 -7.30
N THR A 113 12.23 17.84 -7.80
CA THR A 113 10.85 18.19 -7.45
C THR A 113 9.95 18.25 -8.68
N THR A 114 8.90 17.44 -8.70
CA THR A 114 8.00 17.31 -9.86
C THR A 114 6.53 17.45 -9.51
N ASN A 115 5.78 18.13 -10.39
CA ASN A 115 4.34 18.29 -10.26
C ASN A 115 3.65 18.16 -11.63
N GLY A 116 2.79 17.15 -11.77
CA GLY A 116 1.93 16.97 -12.92
C GLY A 116 0.46 17.07 -12.56
N ARG A 117 -0.26 18.01 -13.17
CA ARG A 117 -1.69 18.19 -12.92
C ARG A 117 -2.51 18.10 -14.20
N GLY A 118 -3.39 17.11 -14.25
CA GLY A 118 -4.39 16.97 -15.30
C GLY A 118 -5.32 18.18 -15.38
N GLY A 119 -5.76 18.49 -16.60
CA GLY A 119 -6.78 19.50 -16.82
C GLY A 119 -8.14 19.07 -16.27
N ASN A 120 -9.05 20.02 -16.05
CA ASN A 120 -10.42 19.68 -15.65
C ASN A 120 -11.33 19.56 -16.88
N GLY A 121 -12.38 18.76 -16.76
CA GLY A 121 -13.47 18.65 -17.71
C GLY A 121 -14.16 19.99 -17.99
N ALA A 122 -14.45 20.25 -19.25
CA ALA A 122 -15.19 21.44 -19.68
C ALA A 122 -16.66 21.38 -19.24
N PHE A 123 -17.17 22.47 -18.68
CA PHE A 123 -18.59 22.61 -18.34
C PHE A 123 -19.51 22.39 -19.57
N GLY A 124 -20.58 21.63 -19.39
CA GLY A 124 -21.67 21.50 -20.38
C GLY A 124 -21.55 20.35 -21.37
N ALA A 125 -20.44 19.62 -21.40
CA ALA A 125 -20.29 18.35 -22.14
C ALA A 125 -19.86 17.24 -21.16
N ARG A 126 -20.15 15.96 -21.45
CA ARG A 126 -19.54 14.81 -20.72
C ARG A 126 -18.05 14.78 -21.07
N SER A 127 -17.20 15.33 -20.20
CA SER A 127 -15.76 15.42 -20.40
C SER A 127 -15.05 14.83 -19.20
N GLN A 128 -14.19 13.85 -19.45
CA GLN A 128 -13.30 13.29 -18.44
C GLN A 128 -12.24 14.33 -18.06
N GLY A 129 -11.65 14.18 -16.87
CA GLY A 129 -10.44 14.91 -16.51
C GLY A 129 -9.24 14.54 -17.40
N GLY A 130 -8.13 15.24 -17.21
CA GLY A 130 -6.82 14.83 -17.72
C GLY A 130 -6.03 14.04 -16.68
N ILE A 131 -5.07 13.25 -17.12
CA ILE A 131 -4.17 12.53 -16.20
C ILE A 131 -3.11 13.50 -15.67
N GLY A 132 -2.79 13.40 -14.38
CA GLY A 132 -1.67 14.10 -13.75
C GLY A 132 -0.55 13.15 -13.36
N THR A 133 0.66 13.36 -13.88
CA THR A 133 1.84 12.54 -13.54
C THR A 133 3.00 13.39 -13.09
N GLY A 134 3.50 13.22 -11.87
CA GLY A 134 4.65 13.99 -11.40
C GLY A 134 5.92 13.63 -12.15
N LEU A 135 6.40 12.40 -11.98
CA LEU A 135 7.59 11.86 -12.63
C LEU A 135 7.21 10.59 -13.39
N ASN A 136 7.48 10.56 -14.69
CA ASN A 136 7.37 9.37 -15.52
C ASN A 136 8.77 8.96 -16.00
N ASN A 137 9.32 7.90 -15.40
CA ASN A 137 10.62 7.36 -15.73
C ASN A 137 10.48 6.03 -16.49
N SER A 138 10.94 6.01 -17.74
CA SER A 138 11.08 4.82 -18.57
C SER A 138 12.52 4.58 -19.04
N GLY A 139 13.42 5.51 -18.73
CA GLY A 139 14.85 5.41 -18.97
C GLY A 139 15.64 5.09 -17.70
N ILE A 140 16.76 5.77 -17.52
CA ILE A 140 17.62 5.71 -16.33
C ILE A 140 17.53 7.07 -15.64
N LEU A 141 17.11 7.07 -14.39
CA LEU A 141 17.22 8.17 -13.45
C LEU A 141 18.26 7.74 -12.41
N ASP A 142 19.36 8.45 -12.31
CA ASP A 142 20.45 8.19 -11.37
C ASP A 142 20.73 9.50 -10.61
N THR A 143 20.69 9.49 -9.29
CA THR A 143 21.07 10.65 -8.47
C THR A 143 22.46 10.54 -7.84
N GLY A 144 23.22 9.50 -8.19
CA GLY A 144 24.60 9.26 -7.76
C GLY A 144 24.74 9.10 -6.25
N ASN A 145 25.88 9.48 -5.65
CA ASN A 145 26.04 9.33 -4.19
C ASN A 145 25.79 10.66 -3.47
N GLY A 146 25.16 10.55 -2.31
CA GLY A 146 24.87 11.64 -1.39
C GLY A 146 23.50 11.41 -0.76
N ASN A 147 22.98 12.39 -0.02
CA ASN A 147 21.65 12.26 0.58
C ASN A 147 20.63 12.95 -0.33
N ASP A 148 20.11 12.21 -1.29
CA ASP A 148 19.28 12.72 -2.36
C ASP A 148 17.81 12.81 -1.96
N THR A 149 17.09 13.70 -2.63
CA THR A 149 15.66 13.91 -2.37
C THR A 149 14.86 13.97 -3.66
N ILE A 150 13.93 13.03 -3.83
CA ILE A 150 12.94 13.04 -4.90
C ILE A 150 11.56 13.32 -4.30
N THR A 151 10.96 14.45 -4.65
CA THR A 151 9.59 14.80 -4.29
C THR A 151 8.71 14.91 -5.53
N SER A 152 7.70 14.05 -5.64
CA SER A 152 6.83 14.01 -6.82
C SER A 152 5.34 14.02 -6.49
N SER A 153 4.58 14.79 -7.26
CA SER A 153 3.12 14.88 -7.13
C SER A 153 2.39 14.76 -8.47
N GLY A 154 1.36 13.91 -8.53
CA GLY A 154 0.46 13.75 -9.65
C GLY A 154 -1.00 13.98 -9.25
N GLY A 155 -1.65 14.96 -9.85
CA GLY A 155 -3.04 15.31 -9.59
C GLY A 155 -3.93 15.09 -10.80
N GLY A 156 -4.83 14.12 -10.72
CA GLY A 156 -5.85 13.87 -11.72
C GLY A 156 -6.83 15.03 -11.88
N GLY A 157 -7.25 15.25 -13.10
CA GLY A 157 -8.24 16.24 -13.49
C GLY A 157 -9.64 15.88 -13.03
N TRP A 158 -10.45 16.90 -12.73
CA TRP A 158 -11.84 16.66 -12.34
C TRP A 158 -12.72 16.42 -13.57
N GLY A 159 -13.73 15.56 -13.42
CA GLY A 159 -14.77 15.39 -14.41
C GLY A 159 -15.67 16.63 -14.50
N SER A 160 -16.30 16.84 -15.67
CA SER A 160 -17.19 17.97 -15.87
C SER A 160 -18.59 17.76 -15.29
N ASP A 161 -19.15 18.84 -14.74
CA ASP A 161 -20.56 18.90 -14.40
C ASP A 161 -21.44 18.99 -15.67
N SER A 162 -22.60 18.36 -15.62
CA SER A 162 -23.56 18.32 -16.72
C SER A 162 -25.00 18.61 -16.26
N SER A 163 -25.64 19.55 -16.96
CA SER A 163 -27.00 20.01 -16.67
C SER A 163 -28.09 19.36 -17.56
N ALA A 164 -27.71 18.64 -18.62
CA ALA A 164 -28.61 18.28 -19.73
C ALA A 164 -28.85 16.78 -19.93
N GLY A 165 -29.12 16.02 -18.87
CA GLY A 165 -29.49 14.59 -18.94
C GLY A 165 -28.36 13.62 -19.33
N ASN A 166 -27.29 14.14 -19.93
CA ASN A 166 -26.00 13.49 -20.04
C ASN A 166 -25.38 13.45 -18.64
N GLY A 167 -25.00 12.28 -18.13
CA GLY A 167 -24.27 12.08 -16.88
C GLY A 167 -22.97 12.90 -16.74
N GLY A 168 -22.36 12.88 -15.56
CA GLY A 168 -21.14 13.63 -15.25
C GLY A 168 -19.93 13.05 -15.96
N GLY A 169 -18.90 13.88 -16.18
CA GLY A 169 -17.59 13.40 -16.58
C GLY A 169 -16.90 12.65 -15.44
N ASN A 170 -16.05 11.67 -15.74
CA ASN A 170 -15.25 11.02 -14.70
C ASN A 170 -14.04 11.88 -14.33
N GLY A 171 -13.62 11.79 -13.07
CA GLY A 171 -12.27 12.19 -12.70
C GLY A 171 -11.24 11.28 -13.35
N SER A 172 -10.00 11.74 -13.37
CA SER A 172 -8.88 11.03 -13.99
C SER A 172 -7.79 10.72 -12.98
N ASP A 173 -6.82 9.93 -13.40
CA ASP A 173 -5.83 9.39 -12.47
C ASP A 173 -4.76 10.43 -12.10
N GLY A 174 -4.29 10.35 -10.87
CA GLY A 174 -3.14 11.09 -10.37
C GLY A 174 -2.03 10.12 -9.96
N ILE A 175 -0.86 10.26 -10.57
CA ILE A 175 0.31 9.40 -10.32
C ILE A 175 1.49 10.24 -9.88
N GLY A 176 1.99 10.03 -8.66
CA GLY A 176 3.19 10.72 -8.19
C GLY A 176 4.43 10.31 -9.00
N ILE A 177 4.88 9.07 -8.86
CA ILE A 177 6.00 8.49 -9.61
C ILE A 177 5.49 7.27 -10.38
N ALA A 178 5.73 7.24 -11.68
CA ALA A 178 5.62 6.07 -12.52
C ALA A 178 7.02 5.65 -12.96
N ASN A 179 7.54 4.56 -12.40
CA ASN A 179 8.83 4.00 -12.75
C ASN A 179 8.66 2.69 -13.52
N SER A 180 9.15 2.66 -14.76
CA SER A 180 9.19 1.48 -15.62
C SER A 180 10.60 1.19 -16.16
N GLY A 181 11.54 2.12 -15.93
CA GLY A 181 12.96 1.96 -16.21
C GLY A 181 13.74 1.70 -14.92
N THR A 182 14.91 2.33 -14.79
CA THR A 182 15.73 2.30 -13.59
C THR A 182 15.66 3.66 -12.89
N LEU A 183 15.36 3.64 -11.60
CA LEU A 183 15.51 4.77 -10.70
C LEU A 183 16.47 4.31 -9.60
N ASP A 184 17.64 4.93 -9.57
CA ASP A 184 18.74 4.64 -8.66
C ASP A 184 19.07 5.94 -7.91
N THR A 185 19.08 5.92 -6.57
CA THR A 185 19.53 7.07 -5.78
C THR A 185 20.95 6.92 -5.22
N GLY A 186 21.64 5.83 -5.58
CA GLY A 186 23.01 5.52 -5.17
C GLY A 186 23.18 5.43 -3.65
N ASN A 187 24.38 5.69 -3.11
CA ASN A 187 24.59 5.54 -1.66
C ASN A 187 24.39 6.87 -0.93
N GLY A 188 23.79 6.77 0.26
CA GLY A 188 23.59 7.85 1.20
C GLY A 188 22.25 7.66 1.89
N ASN A 189 21.78 8.67 2.62
CA ASN A 189 20.49 8.60 3.28
C ASN A 189 19.45 9.31 2.41
N ASP A 190 18.84 8.57 1.49
CA ASP A 190 18.00 9.11 0.45
C ASP A 190 16.53 9.21 0.87
N THR A 191 15.81 10.13 0.23
CA THR A 191 14.40 10.36 0.50
C THR A 191 13.58 10.43 -0.78
N ILE A 192 12.65 9.50 -0.93
CA ILE A 192 11.64 9.52 -2.00
C ILE A 192 10.27 9.81 -1.38
N THR A 193 9.70 10.97 -1.68
CA THR A 193 8.33 11.34 -1.31
C THR A 193 7.44 11.42 -2.56
N SER A 194 6.38 10.61 -2.61
CA SER A 194 5.49 10.57 -3.76
C SER A 194 4.01 10.67 -3.38
N SER A 195 3.25 11.45 -4.13
CA SER A 195 1.80 11.61 -3.93
C SER A 195 1.02 11.55 -5.24
N GLY A 196 0.05 10.64 -5.32
CA GLY A 196 -0.94 10.58 -6.40
C GLY A 196 -2.34 10.85 -5.88
N SER A 197 -3.06 11.77 -6.50
CA SER A 197 -4.46 12.07 -6.15
C SER A 197 -5.34 11.97 -7.39
N GLY A 198 -6.28 11.03 -7.39
CA GLY A 198 -7.30 10.93 -8.40
C GLY A 198 -8.22 12.15 -8.40
N GLY A 199 -8.70 12.53 -9.58
CA GLY A 199 -9.66 13.61 -9.74
C GLY A 199 -11.05 13.19 -9.31
N SER A 200 -11.86 14.13 -8.84
CA SER A 200 -13.27 13.85 -8.55
C SER A 200 -14.10 13.71 -9.83
N GLY A 201 -15.15 12.90 -9.77
CA GLY A 201 -16.21 12.89 -10.78
C GLY A 201 -16.93 14.24 -10.88
N GLY A 202 -17.60 14.44 -12.01
CA GLY A 202 -18.48 15.56 -12.26
C GLY A 202 -19.92 15.28 -11.86
N SER A 203 -20.66 16.28 -11.44
CA SER A 203 -22.05 16.17 -11.00
C SER A 203 -23.02 16.13 -12.18
N SER A 204 -24.11 15.36 -12.04
CA SER A 204 -25.21 15.36 -13.02
C SER A 204 -26.56 15.07 -12.36
N THR A 205 -27.63 15.42 -13.06
CA THR A 205 -29.02 15.16 -12.65
C THR A 205 -29.43 13.70 -12.87
N THR A 206 -28.71 12.92 -13.68
CA THR A 206 -29.02 11.52 -13.98
C THR A 206 -27.99 10.56 -13.39
N ILE A 207 -26.75 10.61 -13.85
CA ILE A 207 -25.66 9.72 -13.42
C ILE A 207 -24.45 10.58 -13.13
N GLY A 208 -23.95 10.62 -11.90
CA GLY A 208 -22.71 11.34 -11.61
C GLY A 208 -21.47 10.60 -12.11
N GLY A 209 -20.36 11.32 -12.22
CA GLY A 209 -19.08 10.76 -12.65
C GLY A 209 -18.39 9.99 -11.54
N ASN A 210 -17.58 9.01 -11.94
CA ASN A 210 -16.70 8.28 -11.03
C ASN A 210 -15.48 9.14 -10.68
N GLY A 211 -14.91 8.90 -9.51
CA GLY A 211 -13.57 9.37 -9.18
C GLY A 211 -12.50 8.66 -10.03
N GLY A 212 -11.39 9.33 -10.26
CA GLY A 212 -10.18 8.71 -10.82
C GLY A 212 -9.31 8.09 -9.73
N ASP A 213 -8.31 7.31 -10.12
CA ASP A 213 -7.46 6.60 -9.16
C ASP A 213 -6.27 7.47 -8.71
N GLY A 214 -5.83 7.30 -7.48
CA GLY A 214 -4.64 7.96 -6.94
C GLY A 214 -3.55 6.95 -6.63
N THR A 215 -2.41 7.05 -7.31
CA THR A 215 -1.23 6.20 -7.04
C THR A 215 -0.03 7.03 -6.64
N GLY A 216 0.47 6.85 -5.42
CA GLY A 216 1.68 7.53 -4.96
C GLY A 216 2.88 7.14 -5.83
N LEU A 217 3.32 5.89 -5.72
CA LEU A 217 4.49 5.36 -6.42
C LEU A 217 4.09 4.06 -7.10
N ASN A 218 4.31 3.98 -8.40
CA ASN A 218 4.13 2.78 -9.20
C ASN A 218 5.49 2.35 -9.76
N ASN A 219 6.05 1.29 -9.19
CA ASN A 219 7.29 0.68 -9.64
C ASN A 219 7.01 -0.61 -10.41
N SER A 220 7.37 -0.61 -11.69
CA SER A 220 7.32 -1.75 -12.59
C SER A 220 8.68 -2.10 -13.20
N GLY A 221 9.68 -1.23 -13.02
CA GLY A 221 11.07 -1.45 -13.39
C GLY A 221 11.92 -1.77 -12.15
N THR A 222 13.05 -1.08 -12.02
CA THR A 222 13.95 -1.16 -10.87
C THR A 222 13.93 0.17 -10.11
N LEU A 223 13.70 0.09 -8.80
CA LEU A 223 13.92 1.17 -7.84
C LEU A 223 15.00 0.66 -6.88
N ASP A 224 16.12 1.36 -6.81
CA ASP A 224 17.25 1.06 -5.93
C ASP A 224 17.61 2.35 -5.17
N THR A 225 17.72 2.29 -3.85
CA THR A 225 18.21 3.44 -3.05
C THR A 225 19.61 3.24 -2.50
N GLY A 226 20.32 2.19 -2.94
CA GLY A 226 21.69 1.90 -2.54
C GLY A 226 21.83 1.66 -1.04
N ASN A 227 22.97 1.98 -0.43
CA ASN A 227 23.15 1.79 1.02
C ASN A 227 23.02 3.11 1.77
N GLY A 228 22.44 3.04 2.97
CA GLY A 228 22.32 4.14 3.92
C GLY A 228 21.01 4.02 4.69
N ASP A 229 20.64 5.05 5.46
CA ASP A 229 19.34 5.02 6.16
C ASP A 229 18.28 5.68 5.26
N ASP A 230 17.65 4.92 4.36
CA ASP A 230 16.78 5.43 3.31
C ASP A 230 15.32 5.57 3.72
N THR A 231 14.59 6.47 3.05
CA THR A 231 13.15 6.67 3.31
C THR A 231 12.34 6.81 2.03
N ILE A 232 11.37 5.91 1.85
CA ILE A 232 10.34 5.99 0.80
C ILE A 232 8.98 6.25 1.46
N THR A 233 8.40 7.41 1.21
CA THR A 233 7.03 7.74 1.64
C THR A 233 6.13 7.95 0.43
N SER A 234 5.05 7.16 0.33
CA SER A 234 4.17 7.17 -0.83
C SER A 234 2.69 7.20 -0.45
N THR A 235 1.95 8.17 -0.99
CA THR A 235 0.52 8.36 -0.73
C THR A 235 -0.32 8.31 -2.00
N GLY A 236 -1.33 7.46 -2.05
CA GLY A 236 -2.34 7.41 -3.10
C GLY A 236 -3.73 7.71 -2.56
N ASN A 237 -4.38 8.74 -3.10
CA ASN A 237 -5.74 9.13 -2.73
C ASN A 237 -6.67 8.99 -3.93
N GLY A 238 -7.61 8.07 -3.86
CA GLY A 238 -8.68 7.93 -4.85
C GLY A 238 -9.59 9.17 -4.89
N GLY A 239 -10.02 9.52 -6.09
CA GLY A 239 -10.96 10.61 -6.33
C GLY A 239 -12.36 10.25 -5.85
N SER A 240 -13.15 11.25 -5.46
CA SER A 240 -14.54 10.99 -5.07
C SER A 240 -15.45 10.85 -6.29
N GLY A 241 -16.35 9.88 -6.24
CA GLY A 241 -17.53 9.86 -7.09
C GLY A 241 -18.50 10.97 -6.69
N THR A 242 -19.30 11.45 -7.64
CA THR A 242 -20.27 12.55 -7.41
C THR A 242 -21.66 12.15 -7.88
N GLY A 243 -22.69 12.92 -7.52
CA GLY A 243 -24.08 12.66 -7.90
C GLY A 243 -25.09 13.36 -6.98
N TRP A 244 -26.27 13.69 -7.50
CA TRP A 244 -27.27 14.47 -6.74
C TRP A 244 -28.70 13.90 -6.71
N ARG A 245 -29.09 12.93 -7.56
CA ARG A 245 -30.52 12.56 -7.70
C ARG A 245 -30.89 11.11 -8.00
N ALA A 246 -30.16 10.38 -8.84
CA ALA A 246 -30.53 9.00 -9.20
C ALA A 246 -29.38 8.01 -8.96
N ASN A 247 -28.24 8.17 -9.64
CA ASN A 247 -27.06 7.33 -9.44
C ASN A 247 -25.82 8.18 -9.15
N GLY A 248 -25.19 7.98 -7.99
CA GLY A 248 -23.86 8.52 -7.73
C GLY A 248 -22.79 7.70 -8.45
N GLY A 249 -21.68 8.33 -8.82
CA GLY A 249 -20.51 7.62 -9.33
C GLY A 249 -19.75 6.91 -8.22
N ASP A 250 -18.92 5.95 -8.59
CA ASP A 250 -18.04 5.24 -7.67
C ASP A 250 -16.83 6.11 -7.28
N GLY A 251 -16.29 5.88 -6.08
CA GLY A 251 -14.99 6.42 -5.70
C GLY A 251 -13.86 5.68 -6.43
N GLY A 252 -12.78 6.40 -6.75
CA GLY A 252 -11.57 5.80 -7.33
C GLY A 252 -10.72 5.12 -6.26
N ASP A 253 -9.81 4.25 -6.66
CA ASP A 253 -8.92 3.53 -5.77
C ASP A 253 -7.73 4.41 -5.34
N GLY A 254 -7.23 4.21 -4.13
CA GLY A 254 -6.04 4.87 -3.60
C GLY A 254 -4.95 3.85 -3.28
N THR A 255 -3.81 3.94 -3.96
CA THR A 255 -2.65 3.05 -3.74
C THR A 255 -1.43 3.87 -3.33
N GLY A 256 -0.93 3.66 -2.12
CA GLY A 256 0.31 4.28 -1.63
C GLY A 256 1.48 3.88 -2.50
N LEU A 257 1.93 2.63 -2.34
CA LEU A 257 3.02 2.06 -3.13
C LEU A 257 2.54 0.82 -3.87
N ALA A 258 2.73 0.78 -5.19
CA ALA A 258 2.56 -0.39 -6.02
C ALA A 258 3.93 -0.86 -6.53
N ASN A 259 4.32 -2.08 -6.19
CA ASN A 259 5.55 -2.70 -6.69
C ASN A 259 5.20 -3.96 -7.49
N THR A 260 5.54 -3.95 -8.77
CA THR A 260 5.44 -5.09 -9.70
C THR A 260 6.81 -5.50 -10.24
N GLY A 261 7.82 -4.62 -10.09
CA GLY A 261 9.21 -4.83 -10.50
C GLY A 261 10.11 -5.24 -9.34
N THR A 262 11.28 -4.60 -9.24
CA THR A 262 12.24 -4.75 -8.13
C THR A 262 12.33 -3.44 -7.38
N LEU A 263 12.16 -3.51 -6.06
CA LEU A 263 12.42 -2.42 -5.12
C LEU A 263 13.44 -2.93 -4.11
N ASP A 264 14.57 -2.27 -4.03
CA ASP A 264 15.66 -2.56 -3.11
C ASP A 264 16.07 -1.26 -2.40
N THR A 265 16.27 -1.30 -1.09
CA THR A 265 16.82 -0.16 -0.33
C THR A 265 18.22 -0.42 0.24
N GLY A 266 18.84 -1.54 -0.14
CA GLY A 266 20.20 -1.92 0.24
C GLY A 266 20.43 -2.02 1.74
N ASP A 267 21.69 -1.98 2.20
CA ASP A 267 21.98 -2.11 3.64
C ASP A 267 21.77 -0.77 4.36
N GLY A 268 21.09 -0.79 5.51
CA GLY A 268 20.52 0.45 6.02
C GLY A 268 19.72 0.39 7.31
N LYS A 269 19.03 1.47 7.63
CA LYS A 269 17.88 1.43 8.52
C LYS A 269 16.72 2.04 7.78
N ASP A 270 16.19 1.25 6.87
CA ASP A 270 15.35 1.80 5.82
C ASP A 270 13.91 1.88 6.26
N THR A 271 13.20 2.86 5.71
CA THR A 271 11.81 3.11 6.03
C THR A 271 10.97 3.21 4.77
N ILE A 272 10.05 2.26 4.58
CA ILE A 272 9.07 2.28 3.50
C ILE A 272 7.68 2.49 4.08
N ILE A 273 7.05 3.61 3.73
CA ILE A 273 5.69 3.98 4.15
C ILE A 273 4.79 4.09 2.93
N GLY A 274 3.77 3.24 2.86
CA GLY A 274 2.72 3.30 1.84
C GLY A 274 1.36 3.63 2.46
N THR A 275 0.71 4.71 2.01
CA THR A 275 -0.65 5.08 2.43
C THR A 275 -1.60 5.12 1.24
N GLY A 276 -2.59 4.23 1.21
CA GLY A 276 -3.65 4.21 0.20
C GLY A 276 -5.00 4.54 0.79
N ARG A 277 -5.69 5.52 0.22
CA ARG A 277 -7.05 5.94 0.63
C ARG A 277 -7.99 5.88 -0.55
N GLY A 278 -8.94 4.96 -0.50
CA GLY A 278 -10.01 4.89 -1.47
C GLY A 278 -10.89 6.13 -1.44
N GLY A 279 -11.37 6.52 -2.61
CA GLY A 279 -12.28 7.62 -2.81
C GLY A 279 -13.70 7.28 -2.33
N GLU A 280 -14.43 8.30 -1.94
CA GLU A 280 -15.82 8.18 -1.54
C GLU A 280 -16.74 7.90 -2.73
N GLY A 281 -17.73 7.03 -2.57
CA GLY A 281 -18.84 6.92 -3.50
C GLY A 281 -19.71 8.18 -3.51
N GLY A 282 -20.34 8.49 -4.63
CA GLY A 282 -21.24 9.64 -4.79
C GLY A 282 -22.63 9.43 -4.18
N PHE A 283 -23.36 10.51 -3.90
CA PHE A 283 -24.73 10.39 -3.40
C PHE A 283 -25.74 10.08 -4.52
N GLY A 284 -26.43 8.93 -4.41
CA GLY A 284 -27.69 8.67 -5.09
C GLY A 284 -28.87 8.85 -4.12
N ASP A 285 -29.75 9.82 -4.36
CA ASP A 285 -30.96 9.97 -3.57
C ASP A 285 -31.91 8.80 -3.85
N ASN A 286 -32.23 8.04 -2.81
CA ASN A 286 -33.24 6.96 -2.84
C ASN A 286 -34.66 7.53 -2.87
N ILE A 287 -34.87 8.69 -3.51
CA ILE A 287 -36.22 9.19 -3.76
C ILE A 287 -36.79 8.24 -4.80
N ALA A 288 -37.77 7.43 -4.38
CA ALA A 288 -38.57 6.55 -5.21
C ALA A 288 -39.29 7.36 -6.29
N ASN A 289 -38.54 7.84 -7.27
CA ASN A 289 -39.04 8.46 -8.46
C ASN A 289 -39.48 7.31 -9.36
N PRO A 290 -40.78 7.16 -9.66
CA PRO A 290 -41.29 6.06 -10.49
C PRO A 290 -40.65 5.99 -11.88
N TRP A 291 -39.99 7.07 -12.29
CA TRP A 291 -39.33 7.22 -13.58
C TRP A 291 -37.90 6.61 -13.62
N PHE A 292 -37.30 6.28 -12.47
CA PHE A 292 -35.94 5.69 -12.38
C PHE A 292 -35.93 4.52 -11.37
N PRO A 293 -36.32 3.31 -11.80
CA PRO A 293 -36.69 2.22 -10.90
C PRO A 293 -35.53 1.43 -10.25
N THR A 294 -34.28 1.88 -10.34
CA THR A 294 -33.14 1.19 -9.70
C THR A 294 -32.31 2.17 -8.86
N PRO A 295 -32.16 1.96 -7.55
CA PRO A 295 -31.18 2.66 -6.74
C PRO A 295 -29.79 2.49 -7.34
N GLY A 296 -29.09 3.59 -7.61
CA GLY A 296 -27.69 3.52 -8.02
C GLY A 296 -26.82 3.10 -6.85
N ASN A 297 -26.08 2.01 -7.01
CA ASN A 297 -25.01 1.65 -6.10
C ASN A 297 -23.82 2.57 -6.38
N SER A 298 -23.33 3.25 -5.36
CA SER A 298 -22.16 4.12 -5.45
C SER A 298 -21.13 3.63 -4.45
N ASN A 299 -20.19 2.83 -4.94
CA ASN A 299 -19.21 2.15 -4.13
C ASN A 299 -18.09 3.11 -3.73
N GLY A 300 -17.52 2.90 -2.56
CA GLY A 300 -16.24 3.49 -2.22
C GLY A 300 -15.11 2.75 -2.93
N GLY A 301 -14.06 3.47 -3.29
CA GLY A 301 -12.85 2.88 -3.85
C GLY A 301 -12.04 2.15 -2.78
N ASN A 302 -11.15 1.26 -3.20
CA ASN A 302 -10.26 0.52 -2.32
C ASN A 302 -9.06 1.38 -1.88
N GLY A 303 -8.50 1.08 -0.72
CA GLY A 303 -7.27 1.68 -0.22
C GLY A 303 -6.20 0.62 0.01
N PHE A 304 -5.09 0.71 -0.72
CA PHE A 304 -3.92 -0.16 -0.57
C PHE A 304 -2.72 0.65 -0.06
N GLY A 305 -2.23 0.36 1.13
CA GLY A 305 -1.00 0.99 1.64
C GLY A 305 0.20 0.63 0.79
N ILE A 306 0.56 -0.65 0.83
CA ILE A 306 1.61 -1.27 0.00
C ILE A 306 1.01 -2.46 -0.74
N ALA A 307 1.09 -2.44 -2.06
CA ALA A 307 0.70 -3.53 -2.96
C ALA A 307 1.96 -4.08 -3.64
N ASN A 308 2.52 -5.14 -3.05
CA ASN A 308 3.71 -5.82 -3.56
C ASN A 308 3.35 -7.10 -4.32
N SER A 309 3.68 -7.11 -5.60
CA SER A 309 3.60 -8.25 -6.51
C SER A 309 4.92 -8.52 -7.24
N GLY A 310 5.93 -7.70 -6.97
CA GLY A 310 7.30 -7.82 -7.42
C GLY A 310 8.23 -8.41 -6.35
N ASN A 311 9.50 -8.01 -6.40
CA ASN A 311 10.46 -8.26 -5.33
C ASN A 311 10.63 -6.95 -4.56
N LEU A 312 10.44 -6.99 -3.24
CA LEU A 312 10.72 -5.90 -2.34
C LEU A 312 11.75 -6.39 -1.34
N SER A 313 12.89 -5.71 -1.26
CA SER A 313 13.93 -5.97 -0.25
C SER A 313 14.36 -4.69 0.43
N THR A 314 14.75 -4.78 1.71
CA THR A 314 15.38 -3.67 2.46
C THR A 314 16.81 -3.98 2.91
N GLY A 315 17.47 -4.97 2.29
CA GLY A 315 18.84 -5.37 2.65
C GLY A 315 19.01 -5.69 4.13
N ASN A 316 20.18 -5.46 4.70
CA ASN A 316 20.40 -5.71 6.14
C ASN A 316 20.27 -4.43 6.96
N GLY A 317 19.67 -4.53 8.14
CA GLY A 317 19.88 -3.57 9.20
C GLY A 317 18.76 -3.45 10.22
N LYS A 318 18.01 -2.34 10.26
CA LYS A 318 16.86 -2.23 11.19
C LYS A 318 15.73 -1.53 10.46
N ASP A 319 15.03 -2.30 9.67
CA ASP A 319 14.18 -1.74 8.64
C ASP A 319 12.74 -1.67 9.10
N THR A 320 11.97 -0.79 8.46
CA THR A 320 10.60 -0.50 8.83
C THR A 320 9.74 -0.39 7.58
N ILE A 321 8.77 -1.30 7.46
CA ILE A 321 7.76 -1.30 6.41
C ILE A 321 6.39 -1.01 7.04
N ILE A 322 5.76 0.10 6.65
CA ILE A 322 4.45 0.51 7.16
C ILE A 322 3.48 0.69 6.00
N GLY A 323 2.49 -0.20 5.91
CA GLY A 323 1.38 -0.11 4.97
C GLY A 323 0.08 0.31 5.67
N THR A 324 -0.54 1.41 5.24
CA THR A 324 -1.87 1.83 5.68
C THR A 324 -2.85 1.90 4.52
N GLY A 325 -3.84 1.01 4.49
CA GLY A 325 -4.92 1.02 3.50
C GLY A 325 -6.26 1.38 4.12
N THR A 326 -6.94 2.39 3.58
CA THR A 326 -8.28 2.78 4.02
C THR A 326 -9.24 2.76 2.83
N GLY A 327 -10.23 1.88 2.84
CA GLY A 327 -11.29 1.90 1.84
C GLY A 327 -12.16 3.15 1.97
N GLY A 328 -12.60 3.68 0.84
CA GLY A 328 -13.55 4.79 0.81
C GLY A 328 -14.95 4.34 1.20
N ASN A 329 -15.78 5.25 1.70
CA ASN A 329 -17.14 4.88 2.07
C ASN A 329 -18.03 4.77 0.83
N GLY A 330 -18.86 3.73 0.80
CA GLY A 330 -19.98 3.61 -0.10
C GLY A 330 -21.14 4.49 0.34
N ARG A 331 -21.88 5.06 -0.62
CA ARG A 331 -23.08 5.86 -0.35
C ARG A 331 -24.32 5.19 -0.89
N SER A 332 -25.47 5.56 -0.34
CA SER A 332 -26.79 4.99 -0.67
C SER A 332 -26.85 3.46 -0.48
N THR A 333 -26.91 2.67 -1.55
CA THR A 333 -26.88 1.20 -1.54
C THR A 333 -25.53 0.61 -1.92
N GLY A 334 -24.51 1.44 -2.14
CA GLY A 334 -23.17 1.02 -2.52
C GLY A 334 -22.38 0.35 -1.40
N TYR A 335 -21.33 -0.35 -1.81
CA TYR A 335 -20.39 -1.06 -0.95
C TYR A 335 -19.29 -0.13 -0.44
N GLY A 336 -18.81 -0.37 0.77
CA GLY A 336 -17.58 0.25 1.25
C GLY A 336 -16.37 -0.39 0.57
N GLY A 337 -15.33 0.39 0.31
CA GLY A 337 -14.11 -0.10 -0.31
C GLY A 337 -13.26 -0.95 0.63
N ILE A 338 -12.45 -1.85 0.09
CA ILE A 338 -11.53 -2.68 0.88
C ILE A 338 -10.34 -1.82 1.33
N GLY A 339 -9.91 -1.95 2.59
CA GLY A 339 -8.67 -1.35 3.08
C GLY A 339 -7.64 -2.43 3.38
N ILE A 340 -6.50 -2.40 2.69
CA ILE A 340 -5.38 -3.34 2.94
C ILE A 340 -4.10 -2.56 3.26
N GLY A 341 -3.51 -2.84 4.42
CA GLY A 341 -2.24 -2.25 4.84
C GLY A 341 -1.09 -2.69 3.93
N VAL A 342 -0.72 -3.96 4.04
CA VAL A 342 0.31 -4.60 3.19
C VAL A 342 -0.32 -5.78 2.45
N SER A 343 -0.27 -5.76 1.13
CA SER A 343 -0.69 -6.86 0.26
C SER A 343 0.51 -7.42 -0.45
N ASN A 344 0.99 -8.59 -0.03
CA ASN A 344 2.08 -9.32 -0.66
C ASN A 344 1.53 -10.50 -1.50
N SER A 345 1.93 -10.54 -2.76
CA SER A 345 1.67 -11.66 -3.67
C SER A 345 2.92 -12.28 -4.28
N ARG A 346 4.10 -11.84 -3.83
CA ARG A 346 5.38 -12.38 -4.28
C ARG A 346 6.41 -12.33 -3.15
N SER A 347 7.48 -11.55 -3.23
CA SER A 347 8.58 -11.58 -2.26
C SER A 347 8.68 -10.24 -1.53
N LEU A 348 8.68 -10.30 -0.21
CA LEU A 348 8.97 -9.19 0.69
C LEU A 348 10.03 -9.70 1.68
N ASP A 349 11.21 -9.11 1.66
CA ASP A 349 12.37 -9.59 2.42
C ASP A 349 13.07 -8.42 3.14
N THR A 350 13.10 -8.41 4.47
CA THR A 350 13.79 -7.35 5.23
C THR A 350 15.24 -7.70 5.58
N GLY A 351 15.77 -8.83 5.08
CA GLY A 351 17.15 -9.26 5.29
C GLY A 351 17.51 -9.51 6.76
N ASP A 352 18.77 -9.38 7.18
CA ASP A 352 19.14 -9.54 8.59
C ASP A 352 18.95 -8.22 9.35
N GLY A 353 18.27 -8.23 10.49
CA GLY A 353 18.04 -7.00 11.23
C GLY A 353 17.17 -7.11 12.46
N HIS A 354 16.77 -5.97 13.03
CA HIS A 354 15.65 -5.94 13.98
C HIS A 354 14.52 -5.18 13.29
N ASP A 355 13.74 -5.89 12.50
CA ASP A 355 12.90 -5.30 11.48
C ASP A 355 11.44 -5.21 11.93
N ILE A 356 10.72 -4.26 11.34
CA ILE A 356 9.33 -3.97 11.68
C ILE A 356 8.49 -3.97 10.41
N ILE A 357 7.51 -4.88 10.34
CA ILE A 357 6.47 -4.87 9.31
C ILE A 357 5.12 -4.57 9.97
N THR A 358 4.54 -3.42 9.67
CA THR A 358 3.21 -3.03 10.16
C THR A 358 2.23 -2.83 8.99
N GLY A 359 1.17 -3.63 8.97
CA GLY A 359 0.05 -3.46 8.05
C GLY A 359 -1.22 -3.05 8.79
N THR A 360 -1.82 -1.92 8.43
CA THR A 360 -3.12 -1.47 8.92
C THR A 360 -4.12 -1.35 7.78
N GLY A 361 -5.19 -2.14 7.83
CA GLY A 361 -6.28 -2.09 6.85
C GLY A 361 -7.60 -1.70 7.49
N THR A 362 -8.23 -0.64 6.98
CA THR A 362 -9.54 -0.18 7.42
C THR A 362 -10.53 -0.26 6.28
N GLY A 363 -11.54 -1.12 6.40
CA GLY A 363 -12.64 -1.21 5.45
C GLY A 363 -13.50 0.05 5.45
N GLY A 364 -13.96 0.46 4.27
CA GLY A 364 -14.88 1.58 4.12
C GLY A 364 -16.29 1.26 4.62
N GLU A 365 -17.01 2.27 5.08
CA GLU A 365 -18.39 2.13 5.55
C GLU A 365 -19.39 2.16 4.39
N ALA A 366 -20.50 1.44 4.55
CA ALA A 366 -21.63 1.47 3.65
C ALA A 366 -22.93 1.66 4.43
N ARG A 367 -23.84 2.47 3.88
CA ARG A 367 -25.18 2.66 4.46
C ARG A 367 -26.05 1.41 4.40
N ALA A 368 -25.86 0.54 3.41
CA ALA A 368 -26.74 -0.59 3.11
C ALA A 368 -26.14 -1.96 3.51
N SER A 369 -25.53 -2.04 4.69
CA SER A 369 -25.01 -3.27 5.34
C SER A 369 -23.78 -3.96 4.74
N ASN A 370 -23.35 -3.64 3.51
CA ASN A 370 -22.18 -4.30 2.90
C ASN A 370 -20.94 -3.41 2.95
N ASN A 371 -20.24 -3.49 4.08
CA ASN A 371 -19.05 -2.68 4.33
C ASN A 371 -17.82 -3.32 3.68
N GLY A 372 -16.81 -2.50 3.44
CA GLY A 372 -15.54 -2.98 2.93
C GLY A 372 -14.78 -3.77 3.98
N THR A 373 -13.93 -4.68 3.55
CA THR A 373 -13.10 -5.49 4.44
C THR A 373 -11.82 -4.76 4.81
N GLY A 374 -11.46 -4.76 6.10
CA GLY A 374 -10.15 -4.36 6.58
C GLY A 374 -9.19 -5.54 6.70
N ILE A 375 -8.00 -5.43 6.09
CA ILE A 375 -6.92 -6.42 6.20
C ILE A 375 -5.62 -5.73 6.57
N GLY A 376 -5.03 -6.08 7.71
CA GLY A 376 -3.72 -5.55 8.09
C GLY A 376 -2.63 -5.98 7.11
N ILE A 377 -2.32 -7.27 7.11
CA ILE A 377 -1.36 -7.91 6.20
C ILE A 377 -2.06 -9.03 5.43
N ARG A 378 -1.89 -9.05 4.11
CA ARG A 378 -2.37 -10.11 3.22
C ARG A 378 -1.20 -10.73 2.47
N ASN A 379 -0.84 -11.96 2.83
CA ASN A 379 0.18 -12.76 2.15
C ASN A 379 -0.52 -13.93 1.43
N ILE A 380 -0.58 -13.90 0.10
CA ILE A 380 -1.36 -14.89 -0.65
C ILE A 380 -0.55 -16.14 -1.02
N GLN A 381 -1.18 -17.09 -1.71
CA GLN A 381 -0.55 -18.34 -2.12
C GLN A 381 0.73 -18.11 -2.94
N ASN A 382 1.79 -18.84 -2.59
CA ASN A 382 3.15 -18.76 -3.16
C ASN A 382 3.89 -17.44 -2.87
N ALA A 383 3.31 -16.53 -2.08
CA ALA A 383 4.00 -15.34 -1.61
C ALA A 383 4.80 -15.66 -0.34
N THR A 384 5.90 -14.92 -0.14
CA THR A 384 6.83 -15.08 0.98
C THR A 384 7.07 -13.72 1.63
N ILE A 385 7.03 -13.69 2.95
CA ILE A 385 7.52 -12.61 3.81
C ILE A 385 8.67 -13.20 4.64
N THR A 386 9.86 -12.61 4.57
CA THR A 386 11.05 -13.01 5.35
C THR A 386 11.64 -11.82 6.11
N THR A 387 12.11 -12.06 7.34
CA THR A 387 12.81 -11.04 8.16
C THR A 387 14.21 -11.46 8.66
N GLY A 388 14.70 -12.63 8.22
CA GLY A 388 16.10 -13.03 8.39
C GLY A 388 16.55 -13.25 9.84
N GLN A 389 17.63 -12.60 10.26
CA GLN A 389 18.19 -12.75 11.61
C GLN A 389 18.04 -11.47 12.44
N GLY A 390 17.48 -11.62 13.63
CA GLY A 390 17.44 -10.68 14.73
C GLY A 390 16.03 -10.65 15.31
N ASN A 391 15.73 -9.70 16.20
CA ASN A 391 14.45 -9.71 16.92
C ASN A 391 13.43 -8.88 16.16
N ASP A 392 12.62 -9.54 15.34
CA ASP A 392 11.73 -8.91 14.38
C ASP A 392 10.31 -8.73 14.92
N THR A 393 9.56 -7.83 14.28
CA THR A 393 8.16 -7.56 14.65
C THR A 393 7.27 -7.45 13.42
N ILE A 394 6.30 -8.36 13.32
CA ILE A 394 5.24 -8.33 12.30
C ILE A 394 3.89 -8.05 12.97
N THR A 395 3.26 -6.93 12.62
CA THR A 395 1.94 -6.55 13.13
C THR A 395 0.94 -6.33 12.00
N GLY A 396 -0.12 -7.13 11.97
CA GLY A 396 -1.27 -6.93 11.09
C GLY A 396 -2.51 -6.50 11.86
N SER A 397 -3.02 -5.30 11.59
CA SER A 397 -4.26 -4.76 12.17
C SER A 397 -5.34 -4.58 11.10
N GLY A 398 -6.40 -5.37 11.15
CA GLY A 398 -7.61 -5.20 10.34
C GLY A 398 -8.72 -4.52 11.13
N ASN A 399 -9.40 -3.54 10.53
CA ASN A 399 -10.49 -2.80 11.16
C ASN A 399 -11.67 -2.66 10.20
N THR A 400 -12.90 -2.88 10.67
CA THR A 400 -14.12 -2.58 9.91
C THR A 400 -15.27 -2.21 10.85
N SER A 401 -15.96 -1.11 10.58
CA SER A 401 -17.11 -0.65 11.38
C SER A 401 -18.47 -1.14 10.83
N GLY A 402 -18.44 -2.21 10.05
CA GLY A 402 -19.54 -2.66 9.24
C GLY A 402 -20.32 -3.88 9.70
N VAL A 403 -21.62 -3.90 9.39
CA VAL A 403 -22.50 -5.06 9.57
C VAL A 403 -22.00 -6.25 8.75
N ASN A 404 -21.95 -7.45 9.35
CA ASN A 404 -21.54 -8.71 8.70
C ASN A 404 -20.17 -8.66 8.00
N ALA A 405 -19.30 -7.71 8.34
CA ALA A 405 -18.00 -7.59 7.72
C ALA A 405 -17.08 -8.72 8.19
N ILE A 406 -16.20 -9.18 7.29
CA ILE A 406 -15.11 -10.08 7.65
C ILE A 406 -13.83 -9.25 7.66
N THR A 407 -13.08 -9.33 8.76
CA THR A 407 -11.87 -8.54 9.02
C THR A 407 -10.72 -9.45 9.43
N TYR A 408 -9.52 -9.15 8.95
CA TYR A 408 -8.32 -9.95 9.20
C TYR A 408 -7.17 -9.08 9.70
N GLY A 409 -6.51 -9.48 10.79
CA GLY A 409 -5.24 -8.89 11.19
C GLY A 409 -4.16 -9.29 10.19
N ILE A 410 -3.91 -10.60 10.13
CA ILE A 410 -3.02 -11.24 9.17
C ILE A 410 -3.81 -12.30 8.41
N PHE A 411 -3.90 -12.16 7.10
CA PHE A 411 -4.41 -13.18 6.18
C PHE A 411 -3.21 -13.84 5.47
N ASN A 412 -2.90 -15.10 5.80
CA ASN A 412 -1.74 -15.81 5.27
C ASN A 412 -2.11 -17.14 4.58
N ASN A 413 -1.98 -17.15 3.26
CA ASN A 413 -2.01 -18.36 2.43
C ASN A 413 -0.64 -18.68 1.81
N GLY A 414 0.38 -17.87 2.11
CA GLY A 414 1.77 -18.06 1.66
C GLY A 414 2.66 -18.55 2.80
N VAL A 415 3.90 -18.09 2.80
CA VAL A 415 4.89 -18.34 3.86
C VAL A 415 5.22 -17.01 4.55
N ILE A 416 5.21 -17.01 5.87
CA ILE A 416 5.86 -16.00 6.70
C ILE A 416 6.97 -16.72 7.46
N ASP A 417 8.21 -16.23 7.36
CA ASP A 417 9.39 -16.83 7.99
C ASP A 417 10.20 -15.72 8.69
N THR A 418 10.19 -15.69 10.01
CA THR A 418 10.93 -14.67 10.77
C THR A 418 12.38 -15.07 11.09
N GLY A 419 12.75 -16.31 10.77
CA GLY A 419 14.15 -16.74 10.78
C GLY A 419 14.73 -17.00 12.16
N LYS A 420 15.60 -16.14 12.69
CA LYS A 420 16.23 -16.37 14.01
C LYS A 420 16.21 -15.09 14.84
N GLY A 421 15.83 -15.21 16.09
CA GLY A 421 15.83 -14.15 17.09
C GLY A 421 14.60 -14.29 17.96
N ASP A 422 14.42 -13.36 18.90
CA ASP A 422 13.20 -13.37 19.73
C ASP A 422 12.12 -12.57 19.00
N ASP A 423 11.35 -13.23 18.13
CA ASP A 423 10.45 -12.58 17.19
C ASP A 423 9.04 -12.34 17.76
N ILE A 424 8.36 -11.32 17.24
CA ILE A 424 7.00 -10.98 17.63
C ILE A 424 6.09 -10.92 16.41
N LEU A 425 5.07 -11.79 16.36
CA LEU A 425 4.02 -11.75 15.36
C LEU A 425 2.65 -11.50 16.01
N THR A 426 2.04 -10.38 15.67
CA THR A 426 0.72 -9.98 16.19
C THR A 426 -0.31 -9.82 15.07
N GLY A 427 -1.35 -10.64 15.12
CA GLY A 427 -2.56 -10.48 14.31
C GLY A 427 -3.70 -9.90 15.14
N HIS A 428 -4.18 -8.71 14.79
CA HIS A 428 -5.29 -8.05 15.45
C HIS A 428 -6.41 -7.72 14.46
N ALA A 429 -7.64 -8.19 14.73
CA ALA A 429 -8.80 -7.82 13.93
C ALA A 429 -9.93 -7.26 14.80
N THR A 430 -10.48 -6.12 14.38
CA THR A 430 -11.66 -5.52 15.01
C THR A 430 -12.76 -5.32 13.99
N THR A 431 -13.95 -5.86 14.30
CA THR A 431 -15.18 -5.60 13.54
C THR A 431 -16.32 -5.16 14.44
N THR A 432 -17.38 -4.63 13.85
CA THR A 432 -18.66 -4.33 14.54
C THR A 432 -19.79 -5.24 14.04
N ILE A 433 -20.96 -5.12 14.67
CA ILE A 433 -22.31 -5.63 14.36
C ILE A 433 -22.31 -6.90 13.49
N ASP A 434 -22.47 -8.07 14.10
CA ASP A 434 -22.61 -9.36 13.41
C ASP A 434 -21.46 -9.74 12.45
N GLY A 435 -20.34 -9.00 12.48
CA GLY A 435 -19.13 -9.30 11.72
C GLY A 435 -18.31 -10.45 12.29
N THR A 436 -17.39 -10.95 11.47
CA THR A 436 -16.40 -11.97 11.83
C THR A 436 -15.01 -11.34 11.83
N ALA A 437 -14.24 -11.53 12.91
CA ALA A 437 -12.87 -11.04 13.02
C ALA A 437 -11.92 -12.20 13.30
N TYR A 438 -10.81 -12.26 12.56
CA TYR A 438 -9.71 -13.19 12.82
C TYR A 438 -8.41 -12.42 12.98
N GLY A 439 -7.72 -12.63 14.10
CA GLY A 439 -6.37 -12.09 14.28
C GLY A 439 -5.43 -12.64 13.22
N ILE A 440 -5.42 -13.97 13.05
CA ILE A 440 -4.63 -14.67 12.02
C ILE A 440 -5.54 -15.66 11.27
N TYR A 441 -5.55 -15.63 9.94
CA TYR A 441 -6.38 -16.54 9.15
C TYR A 441 -5.66 -17.00 7.88
N GLY A 442 -5.85 -18.25 7.49
CA GLY A 442 -5.50 -18.73 6.16
C GLY A 442 -5.05 -20.18 6.16
N GLN A 443 -4.39 -20.58 5.08
CA GLN A 443 -3.91 -21.95 4.82
C GLN A 443 -2.39 -22.02 4.65
N GLY A 444 -1.69 -20.92 4.88
CA GLY A 444 -0.24 -20.82 4.75
C GLY A 444 0.52 -21.39 5.95
N SER A 445 1.82 -21.14 5.95
CA SER A 445 2.72 -21.45 7.07
C SER A 445 3.28 -20.17 7.68
N ILE A 446 3.47 -20.20 8.99
CA ILE A 446 4.24 -19.22 9.76
C ILE A 446 5.36 -19.99 10.46
N ASN A 447 6.61 -19.62 10.22
CA ASN A 447 7.77 -20.21 10.85
C ASN A 447 8.51 -19.11 11.61
N THR A 448 8.81 -19.31 12.89
CA THR A 448 9.61 -18.34 13.66
C THR A 448 11.05 -18.78 13.88
N GLY A 449 11.33 -20.07 13.66
CA GLY A 449 12.67 -20.58 13.48
C GLY A 449 13.42 -20.77 14.79
N GLY A 450 14.14 -19.78 15.31
CA GLY A 450 14.74 -19.99 16.64
C GLY A 450 15.14 -18.76 17.42
N GLY A 451 14.82 -18.81 18.71
CA GLY A 451 14.86 -17.73 19.70
C GLY A 451 13.60 -17.84 20.55
N ASP A 452 13.38 -16.96 21.53
CA ASP A 452 12.19 -17.03 22.39
C ASP A 452 11.02 -16.26 21.71
N ASP A 453 10.27 -16.94 20.85
CA ASP A 453 9.31 -16.31 19.94
C ASP A 453 7.93 -16.06 20.56
N THR A 454 7.22 -15.05 20.06
CA THR A 454 5.88 -14.67 20.54
C THR A 454 4.90 -14.50 19.39
N ILE A 455 3.84 -15.31 19.38
CA ILE A 455 2.71 -15.16 18.45
C ILE A 455 1.42 -14.86 19.22
N ILE A 456 0.77 -13.75 18.86
CA ILE A 456 -0.49 -13.31 19.47
C ILE A 456 -1.54 -13.06 18.39
N ALA A 457 -2.64 -13.82 18.44
CA ALA A 457 -3.82 -13.61 17.62
C ALA A 457 -4.99 -13.09 18.46
N THR A 458 -5.49 -11.90 18.15
CA THR A 458 -6.63 -11.27 18.82
C THR A 458 -7.72 -10.89 17.83
N SER A 459 -8.96 -11.06 18.26
CA SER A 459 -10.16 -10.75 17.49
C SER A 459 -11.16 -10.05 18.40
N THR A 460 -11.73 -8.94 17.96
CA THR A 460 -12.72 -8.16 18.71
C THR A 460 -13.94 -7.89 17.84
N VAL A 461 -15.12 -8.19 18.38
CA VAL A 461 -16.41 -7.90 17.74
C VAL A 461 -17.22 -7.06 18.72
N ASN A 462 -17.65 -5.86 18.31
CA ASN A 462 -18.42 -4.93 19.16
C ASN A 462 -17.73 -4.60 20.50
N GLY A 463 -16.41 -4.44 20.48
CA GLY A 463 -15.62 -4.16 21.69
C GLY A 463 -15.45 -5.36 22.64
N VAL A 464 -15.95 -6.55 22.26
CA VAL A 464 -15.77 -7.79 23.03
C VAL A 464 -14.75 -8.66 22.34
N GLN A 465 -13.70 -9.06 23.06
CA GLN A 465 -12.71 -10.02 22.58
C GLN A 465 -13.39 -11.36 22.33
N GLN A 466 -13.22 -11.89 21.12
CA GLN A 466 -13.71 -13.20 20.73
C GLN A 466 -12.72 -14.28 21.13
N ARG A 467 -13.25 -15.45 21.44
CA ARG A 467 -12.47 -16.61 21.89
C ARG A 467 -11.80 -17.36 20.73
N VAL A 468 -12.35 -17.21 19.51
CA VAL A 468 -11.76 -17.78 18.29
C VAL A 468 -11.07 -16.65 17.53
N SER A 469 -9.73 -16.67 17.55
CA SER A 469 -8.89 -15.64 16.97
C SER A 469 -8.02 -16.12 15.81
N ILE A 470 -7.94 -17.44 15.59
CA ILE A 470 -7.28 -18.03 14.42
C ILE A 470 -8.24 -18.86 13.54
N GLY A 471 -7.93 -19.02 12.25
CA GLY A 471 -8.77 -19.83 11.36
C GLY A 471 -8.12 -20.21 10.02
N GLY A 472 -8.89 -20.91 9.19
CA GLY A 472 -8.50 -21.29 7.82
C GLY A 472 -7.70 -22.58 7.71
N GLY A 473 -7.19 -23.12 8.82
CA GLY A 473 -6.26 -24.26 8.80
C GLY A 473 -4.79 -23.85 8.69
N ILE A 474 -4.43 -22.68 9.21
CA ILE A 474 -3.07 -22.16 9.23
C ILE A 474 -2.13 -23.13 9.97
N THR A 475 -0.90 -23.24 9.49
CA THR A 475 0.17 -23.99 10.16
C THR A 475 1.17 -23.02 10.77
N VAL A 476 1.54 -23.25 12.02
CA VAL A 476 2.51 -22.46 12.78
C VAL A 476 3.57 -23.39 13.33
N ASP A 477 4.83 -23.09 13.03
CA ASP A 477 6.02 -23.76 13.58
C ASP A 477 6.83 -22.73 14.36
N LEU A 478 6.89 -22.91 15.68
CA LEU A 478 7.64 -22.04 16.58
C LEU A 478 9.14 -22.37 16.62
N GLY A 479 9.53 -23.56 16.11
CA GLY A 479 10.93 -23.88 15.92
C GLY A 479 11.68 -24.26 17.20
N SER A 480 12.58 -23.41 17.68
CA SER A 480 13.37 -23.71 18.89
C SER A 480 13.56 -22.51 19.79
N GLY A 481 13.23 -22.66 21.06
CA GLY A 481 13.16 -21.53 21.98
C GLY A 481 12.32 -21.86 23.21
N ASN A 482 12.04 -20.86 24.03
CA ASN A 482 10.94 -20.93 24.99
C ASN A 482 9.79 -20.08 24.44
N ASP A 483 9.01 -20.68 23.55
CA ASP A 483 8.10 -19.94 22.70
C ASP A 483 6.76 -19.70 23.39
N TYR A 484 6.06 -18.65 22.95
CA TYR A 484 4.76 -18.27 23.49
C TYR A 484 3.74 -18.10 22.36
N PHE A 485 2.68 -18.90 22.42
CA PHE A 485 1.55 -18.80 21.52
C PHE A 485 0.27 -18.45 22.27
N LYS A 486 -0.40 -17.37 21.84
CA LYS A 486 -1.74 -16.99 22.30
C LYS A 486 -2.71 -16.89 21.14
N GLY A 487 -3.67 -17.80 21.13
CA GLY A 487 -4.77 -17.82 20.17
C GLY A 487 -5.51 -19.15 20.19
N PHE A 488 -6.74 -19.17 19.68
CA PHE A 488 -7.51 -20.40 19.55
C PHE A 488 -8.36 -20.40 18.29
N GLY A 489 -8.49 -21.56 17.63
CA GLY A 489 -9.26 -21.71 16.40
C GLY A 489 -8.80 -22.88 15.54
N SER A 490 -9.21 -22.89 14.27
CA SER A 490 -8.87 -23.96 13.33
C SER A 490 -7.46 -23.77 12.78
N GLY A 491 -6.50 -24.57 13.25
CA GLY A 491 -5.10 -24.53 12.83
C GLY A 491 -4.26 -25.65 13.45
N THR A 492 -2.98 -25.71 13.04
CA THR A 492 -1.95 -26.58 13.59
C THR A 492 -0.82 -25.73 14.14
N VAL A 493 -0.40 -25.98 15.39
CA VAL A 493 0.69 -25.23 16.04
C VAL A 493 1.68 -26.23 16.64
N GLU A 494 2.94 -26.13 16.23
CA GLU A 494 4.06 -26.90 16.77
C GLU A 494 4.93 -25.98 17.63
N GLY A 495 5.06 -26.28 18.92
CA GLY A 495 5.97 -25.59 19.83
C GLY A 495 7.44 -25.89 19.55
N GLY A 496 7.73 -27.07 18.98
CA GLY A 496 9.08 -27.41 18.55
C GLY A 496 9.98 -27.82 19.72
N LYS A 497 11.15 -27.18 19.85
CA LYS A 497 12.17 -27.51 20.85
C LYS A 497 12.31 -26.41 21.89
N GLY A 498 11.86 -26.69 23.10
CA GLY A 498 12.36 -26.05 24.30
C GLY A 498 11.32 -26.09 25.41
N PHE A 499 10.95 -24.94 25.97
CA PHE A 499 9.87 -24.86 26.95
C PHE A 499 8.79 -23.92 26.44
N ASP A 500 7.78 -24.51 25.79
CA ASP A 500 6.82 -23.76 25.01
C ASP A 500 5.50 -23.61 25.76
N ILE A 501 4.89 -22.44 25.63
CA ILE A 501 3.68 -22.03 26.34
C ILE A 501 2.54 -21.82 25.36
N LEU A 502 1.47 -22.61 25.53
CA LEU A 502 0.18 -22.36 24.91
C LEU A 502 -0.73 -21.61 25.88
N ASP A 503 -1.02 -20.35 25.58
CA ASP A 503 -1.92 -19.50 26.37
C ASP A 503 -3.36 -19.54 25.86
N LEU A 504 -4.21 -20.21 26.63
CA LEU A 504 -5.66 -20.32 26.46
C LEU A 504 -6.40 -19.60 27.60
N SER A 505 -5.83 -18.50 28.12
CA SER A 505 -6.42 -17.70 29.22
C SER A 505 -7.85 -17.23 28.97
N ASP A 506 -8.30 -17.25 27.72
CA ASP A 506 -9.68 -16.91 27.32
C ASP A 506 -10.67 -18.07 27.60
N PHE A 507 -10.19 -19.19 28.14
CA PHE A 507 -10.95 -20.39 28.47
C PHE A 507 -10.68 -20.89 29.88
N HIS A 508 -11.74 -21.23 30.60
CA HIS A 508 -11.65 -22.15 31.74
C HIS A 508 -11.36 -23.55 31.21
N ARG A 509 -10.61 -24.36 31.95
CA ARG A 509 -10.25 -25.72 31.51
C ARG A 509 -11.48 -26.59 31.22
N SER A 510 -12.59 -26.39 31.93
CA SER A 510 -13.84 -27.15 31.79
C SER A 510 -14.60 -26.88 30.47
N GLU A 511 -14.27 -25.80 29.76
CA GLU A 511 -14.90 -25.41 28.50
C GLU A 511 -14.28 -26.12 27.28
N LEU A 512 -13.19 -26.85 27.48
CA LEU A 512 -12.40 -27.48 26.44
C LEU A 512 -12.35 -29.00 26.62
N ILE A 513 -12.58 -29.72 25.53
CA ILE A 513 -12.28 -31.15 25.42
C ILE A 513 -10.85 -31.26 24.90
N VAL A 514 -10.02 -32.03 25.60
CA VAL A 514 -8.66 -32.33 25.18
C VAL A 514 -8.58 -33.83 24.91
N SER A 515 -8.09 -34.20 23.73
CA SER A 515 -7.95 -35.60 23.31
C SER A 515 -6.63 -35.82 22.57
N GLY A 516 -6.27 -37.07 22.30
CA GLY A 516 -5.01 -37.40 21.61
C GLY A 516 -3.75 -37.35 22.49
N VAL A 517 -3.86 -36.83 23.71
CA VAL A 517 -2.75 -36.73 24.66
C VAL A 517 -2.27 -38.10 25.10
N ALA A 518 -0.98 -38.38 24.94
CA ALA A 518 -0.34 -39.58 25.46
C ALA A 518 0.68 -39.20 26.53
N SER A 519 0.57 -39.77 27.73
CA SER A 519 1.48 -39.46 28.83
C SER A 519 2.94 -39.67 28.44
N GLY A 520 3.79 -38.68 28.74
CA GLY A 520 5.24 -38.74 28.58
C GLY A 520 5.80 -38.39 27.19
N ASP A 521 4.98 -37.93 26.24
CA ASP A 521 5.42 -37.67 24.86
C ASP A 521 4.75 -36.40 24.28
N THR A 522 5.43 -35.25 24.41
CA THR A 522 4.94 -33.94 23.92
C THR A 522 4.88 -33.86 22.40
N LEU A 523 5.55 -34.76 21.68
CA LEU A 523 5.55 -34.83 20.22
C LEU A 523 4.27 -35.47 19.66
N LYS A 524 3.43 -36.07 20.52
CA LYS A 524 2.13 -36.58 20.09
C LYS A 524 1.09 -35.47 20.05
N PRO A 525 0.31 -35.38 18.96
CA PRO A 525 -0.66 -34.31 18.80
C PRO A 525 -1.75 -34.40 19.86
N ALA A 526 -1.97 -33.28 20.54
CA ALA A 526 -3.16 -33.05 21.33
C ALA A 526 -4.17 -32.27 20.48
N ASN A 527 -5.42 -32.71 20.50
CA ASN A 527 -6.54 -32.02 19.87
C ASN A 527 -7.29 -31.27 20.96
N ILE A 528 -7.36 -29.94 20.85
CA ILE A 528 -8.11 -29.07 21.75
C ILE A 528 -9.37 -28.62 21.03
N ILE A 529 -10.52 -28.98 21.58
CA ILE A 529 -11.83 -28.77 20.98
C ILE A 529 -12.70 -27.96 21.94
N ILE A 530 -13.40 -26.93 21.46
CA ILE A 530 -14.41 -26.24 22.28
C ILE A 530 -15.59 -27.16 22.51
N ASN A 531 -15.96 -27.35 23.77
CA ASN A 531 -17.14 -28.10 24.18
C ASN A 531 -18.39 -27.21 24.10
N ASN A 532 -18.81 -26.84 22.89
CA ASN A 532 -20.06 -26.10 22.71
C ASN A 532 -21.21 -27.09 22.51
N ASN A 533 -22.08 -27.20 23.52
CA ASN A 533 -23.33 -27.99 23.50
C ASN A 533 -24.37 -27.48 22.48
N GLU A 534 -24.03 -26.52 21.63
CA GLU A 534 -24.95 -25.82 20.71
C GLU A 534 -24.50 -25.97 19.26
N ASN A 535 -24.98 -27.03 18.57
CA ASN A 535 -25.14 -27.24 17.10
C ASN A 535 -24.12 -26.65 16.09
N SER A 536 -22.95 -26.19 16.53
CA SER A 536 -21.91 -25.58 15.72
C SER A 536 -20.83 -26.62 15.43
N ILE A 537 -20.21 -26.57 14.25
CA ILE A 537 -19.11 -27.46 13.91
C ILE A 537 -17.99 -27.26 14.94
N PRO A 538 -17.50 -28.33 15.60
CA PRO A 538 -16.45 -28.20 16.59
C PRO A 538 -15.20 -27.57 15.97
N THR A 539 -14.78 -26.44 16.53
CA THR A 539 -13.50 -25.81 16.17
C THR A 539 -12.38 -26.54 16.90
N THR A 540 -11.41 -27.04 16.15
CA THR A 540 -10.31 -27.87 16.67
C THR A 540 -8.98 -27.19 16.42
N LEU A 541 -8.20 -27.03 17.47
CA LEU A 541 -6.79 -26.65 17.43
C LEU A 541 -5.94 -27.91 17.62
N TYR A 542 -5.04 -28.17 16.67
CA TYR A 542 -4.06 -29.25 16.76
C TYR A 542 -2.75 -28.69 17.30
N VAL A 543 -2.25 -29.25 18.40
CA VAL A 543 -1.00 -28.79 19.01
C VAL A 543 -0.02 -29.94 19.30
N THR A 544 1.27 -29.68 19.12
CA THR A 544 2.40 -30.55 19.48
C THR A 544 3.51 -29.73 20.11
N GLY A 545 4.37 -30.36 20.91
CA GLY A 545 5.59 -29.73 21.43
C GLY A 545 5.35 -28.62 22.46
N PHE A 546 4.28 -28.68 23.26
CA PHE A 546 4.04 -27.69 24.34
C PHE A 546 4.23 -28.31 25.72
N GLU A 547 5.03 -27.67 26.57
CA GLU A 547 5.28 -28.08 27.95
C GLU A 547 4.22 -27.54 28.90
N LYS A 548 3.70 -26.33 28.63
CA LYS A 548 2.79 -25.61 29.53
C LYS A 548 1.56 -25.07 28.82
N PHE A 549 0.43 -25.21 29.50
CA PHE A 549 -0.87 -24.73 29.05
C PHE A 549 -1.46 -23.82 30.12
N ILE A 550 -1.84 -22.61 29.74
CA ILE A 550 -2.44 -21.61 30.63
C ILE A 550 -3.92 -21.50 30.32
N PHE A 551 -4.77 -21.55 31.34
CA PHE A 551 -6.21 -21.35 31.28
C PHE A 551 -6.60 -20.19 32.19
N ALA A 552 -7.84 -19.70 32.07
CA ALA A 552 -8.36 -18.59 32.89
C ALA A 552 -8.28 -18.88 34.40
N ASP A 553 -8.45 -20.15 34.79
CA ASP A 553 -8.59 -20.59 36.18
C ASP A 553 -7.42 -21.44 36.68
N SER A 554 -6.47 -21.80 35.81
CA SER A 554 -5.48 -22.83 36.10
C SER A 554 -4.32 -22.86 35.10
N SER A 555 -3.27 -23.63 35.41
CA SER A 555 -2.23 -23.97 34.45
C SER A 555 -1.80 -25.42 34.63
N PHE A 556 -1.47 -26.08 33.53
CA PHE A 556 -1.13 -27.51 33.51
C PHE A 556 0.13 -27.74 32.70
N SER A 557 0.92 -28.74 33.10
CA SER A 557 1.89 -29.34 32.20
C SER A 557 1.21 -30.32 31.25
N TYR A 558 1.85 -30.66 30.12
CA TYR A 558 1.34 -31.66 29.17
C TYR A 558 0.91 -32.97 29.85
N ASN A 559 1.75 -33.49 30.76
CA ASN A 559 1.46 -34.73 31.50
C ASN A 559 0.25 -34.61 32.44
N ALA A 560 0.03 -33.43 33.02
CA ALA A 560 -1.15 -33.20 33.87
C ALA A 560 -2.44 -33.10 33.04
N LEU A 561 -2.35 -32.58 31.81
CA LEU A 561 -3.45 -32.58 30.85
C LEU A 561 -3.88 -33.99 30.45
N ALA A 562 -2.93 -34.91 30.28
CA ALA A 562 -3.21 -36.31 29.95
C ALA A 562 -3.98 -37.06 31.05
N ASN A 563 -3.75 -36.72 32.32
CA ASN A 563 -4.31 -37.42 33.48
C ASN A 563 -5.67 -36.86 33.94
N GLY A 564 -6.13 -35.77 33.34
CA GLY A 564 -7.42 -35.13 33.63
C GLY A 564 -8.42 -35.17 32.47
N ALA A 565 -8.11 -35.90 31.39
CA ALA A 565 -8.96 -36.10 30.21
C ALA A 565 -9.85 -37.34 30.35
#